data_AF-A0A7S0A0F5-F1
#
_entry.id   AF-A0A7S0A0F5-F1
#
_cell.length_a   1.000
_cell.length_b   1.000
_cell.length_c   1.000
_cell.angle_alpha   90.00
_cell.angle_beta   90.00
_cell.angle_gamma   90.00
#
_symmetry.space_group_name_H-M   'P 1'
#
loop_
_entity.id
_entity.type
_entity.pdbx_description
1 polymer ?
#
loop_
_entity_poly.entity_id
_entity_poly.type
_entity_poly.pdbx_seq_one_letter_code
_entity_poly.pdbx_strand_id
1 'polypeptide(L)'
;VGLAGRVESPAGNAEPGAELRWAASPECALPASCGAPGVLPMGYIEDPLGGWSCAEGYGGLAAWNCTVGPDCRSETVLRGCEPLVPCAELPAAGLPGTNCQYDASSCTAGILPDGTCSIQCPTPFEGEPTMAHCPANNTDPARPPHWEAPPQCHCPDPEVVPAGYIDTPYGWTCAAGYLGQAAKVCRCGDDAPVLEGCAPPVPCGAEGFKDTDAREGVIAGRLDFGPAQLDGLVTEAGTTGYEVFLADHCGKVLGEPVAVVAVGALELPSHCCRVAAYGVELRDTVLPQGAESLLVLALTSSGIAPEGLAVALQDVAEGEDAARMGPVAVGVNSHARGSPGVPALAALAVFVALEELASAMAAARGSAAGLVGGC
;
A
#
# COMPACT_ATOMS: atom_id res chain seq x y z
N VAL A 1 -35.22 54.23 -28.94
CA VAL A 1 -36.11 55.12 -29.72
C VAL A 1 -36.97 54.22 -30.59
N GLY A 2 -38.27 54.12 -30.32
CA GLY A 2 -39.15 53.25 -31.11
C GLY A 2 -39.31 53.80 -32.52
N LEU A 3 -39.21 52.95 -33.54
CA LEU A 3 -39.62 53.30 -34.89
C LEU A 3 -41.15 53.43 -34.89
N ALA A 4 -41.68 54.51 -35.48
CA ALA A 4 -43.12 54.70 -35.59
C ALA A 4 -43.73 53.58 -36.45
N GLY A 5 -44.48 52.68 -35.83
CA GLY A 5 -45.24 51.66 -36.56
C GLY A 5 -46.40 52.30 -37.30
N ARG A 6 -46.61 51.93 -38.57
CA ARG A 6 -47.77 52.35 -39.35
C ARG A 6 -48.90 51.36 -39.12
N VAL A 7 -50.03 51.86 -38.62
CA VAL A 7 -51.26 51.07 -38.48
C VAL A 7 -52.09 51.30 -39.75
N GLU A 8 -52.47 50.23 -40.44
CA GLU A 8 -53.25 50.32 -41.67
C GLU A 8 -54.63 49.68 -41.46
N SER A 9 -55.66 50.33 -41.98
CA SER A 9 -57.00 49.74 -42.07
C SER A 9 -56.96 48.61 -43.11
N PRO A 10 -57.51 47.41 -42.81
CA PRO A 10 -57.72 46.39 -43.83
C PRO A 10 -58.48 46.99 -45.02
N ALA A 11 -58.01 46.77 -46.24
CA ALA A 11 -58.66 47.30 -47.43
C ALA A 11 -60.08 46.70 -47.56
N GLY A 12 -61.10 47.56 -47.61
CA GLY A 12 -62.51 47.17 -47.77
C GLY A 12 -63.36 47.11 -46.50
N ASN A 13 -62.87 47.63 -45.37
CA ASN A 13 -63.59 47.58 -44.11
C ASN A 13 -64.60 48.73 -43.96
N ALA A 14 -65.91 48.42 -43.97
CA ALA A 14 -66.99 49.40 -43.82
C ALA A 14 -67.79 49.21 -42.51
N GLU A 15 -67.40 48.26 -41.65
CA GLU A 15 -68.07 48.01 -40.39
C GLU A 15 -67.54 48.92 -39.26
N PRO A 16 -68.42 49.67 -38.55
CA PRO A 16 -68.02 50.44 -37.39
C PRO A 16 -67.54 49.51 -36.26
N GLY A 17 -66.25 49.59 -35.92
CA GLY A 17 -65.66 48.84 -34.80
C GLY A 17 -64.60 47.81 -35.17
N ALA A 18 -64.20 47.71 -36.44
CA ALA A 18 -63.20 46.74 -36.83
C ALA A 18 -61.79 47.07 -36.32
N GLU A 19 -61.11 46.06 -35.79
CA GLU A 19 -59.81 46.15 -35.13
C GLU A 19 -58.69 46.50 -36.13
N LEU A 20 -57.98 47.58 -35.87
CA LEU A 20 -56.84 48.02 -36.67
C LEU A 20 -55.69 47.02 -36.56
N ARG A 21 -55.11 46.63 -37.69
CA ARG A 21 -53.96 45.70 -37.73
C ARG A 21 -52.67 46.47 -38.04
N TRP A 22 -51.60 46.13 -37.35
CA TRP A 22 -50.27 46.65 -37.65
C TRP A 22 -49.81 46.12 -39.01
N ALA A 23 -49.36 47.00 -39.92
CA ALA A 23 -48.88 46.61 -41.25
C ALA A 23 -47.56 45.81 -41.16
N ALA A 24 -46.76 46.10 -40.14
CA ALA A 24 -45.64 45.31 -39.66
C ALA A 24 -45.50 45.57 -38.15
N SER A 25 -45.18 44.55 -37.35
CA SER A 25 -44.88 44.76 -35.93
C SER A 25 -43.67 45.68 -35.82
N PRO A 26 -43.73 46.80 -35.08
CA PRO A 26 -42.58 47.68 -34.93
C PRO A 26 -41.43 46.89 -34.27
N GLU A 27 -40.35 46.67 -35.01
CA GLU A 27 -39.14 46.07 -34.47
C GLU A 27 -38.48 47.08 -33.54
N CYS A 28 -38.31 46.71 -32.27
CA CYS A 28 -37.56 47.53 -31.35
C CYS A 28 -36.08 47.52 -31.77
N ALA A 29 -35.52 48.67 -32.13
CA ALA A 29 -34.10 48.77 -32.40
C ALA A 29 -33.29 48.77 -31.10
N LEU A 30 -32.25 47.93 -31.03
CA LEU A 30 -31.27 47.94 -29.94
C LEU A 30 -30.56 49.31 -29.89
N PRO A 31 -30.55 50.01 -28.75
CA PRO A 31 -29.77 51.24 -28.62
C PRO A 31 -28.27 50.93 -28.72
N ALA A 32 -27.48 51.93 -29.14
CA ALA A 32 -26.03 51.80 -29.26
C ALA A 32 -25.32 51.53 -27.92
N SER A 33 -25.97 51.86 -26.81
CA SER A 33 -25.55 51.50 -25.45
C SER A 33 -26.78 51.29 -24.57
N CYS A 34 -26.65 50.41 -23.58
CA CYS A 34 -27.62 50.29 -22.50
C CYS A 34 -27.12 51.03 -21.26
N GLY A 35 -28.04 51.56 -20.45
CA GLY A 35 -27.70 52.08 -19.12
C GLY A 35 -27.30 50.94 -18.17
N ALA A 36 -26.73 51.30 -17.02
CA ALA A 36 -26.47 50.34 -15.94
C ALA A 36 -27.75 49.59 -15.54
N PRO A 37 -27.66 48.29 -15.17
CA PRO A 37 -28.82 47.55 -14.70
C PRO A 37 -29.38 48.20 -13.43
N GLY A 38 -30.72 48.25 -13.31
CA GLY A 38 -31.38 48.89 -12.16
C GLY A 38 -31.13 48.18 -10.83
N VAL A 39 -30.80 46.88 -10.88
CA VAL A 39 -30.32 46.08 -9.75
C VAL A 39 -29.10 45.32 -10.23
N LEU A 40 -27.99 45.48 -9.51
CA LEU A 40 -26.75 44.77 -9.83
C LEU A 40 -26.88 43.30 -9.39
N PRO A 41 -26.75 42.31 -10.29
CA PRO A 41 -26.69 40.90 -9.90
C PRO A 41 -25.50 40.65 -8.96
N MET A 42 -25.65 39.68 -8.04
CA MET A 42 -24.52 39.28 -7.19
C MET A 42 -23.34 38.82 -8.04
N GLY A 43 -22.13 39.16 -7.62
CA GLY A 43 -20.91 38.77 -8.31
C GLY A 43 -20.39 39.76 -9.33
N TYR A 44 -21.00 40.94 -9.48
CA TYR A 44 -20.53 41.99 -10.38
C TYR A 44 -20.24 43.28 -9.63
N ILE A 45 -19.22 44.01 -10.08
CA ILE A 45 -18.93 45.39 -9.70
C ILE A 45 -18.66 46.22 -10.96
N GLU A 46 -19.01 47.51 -10.91
CA GLU A 46 -18.72 48.44 -11.99
C GLU A 46 -17.24 48.88 -11.91
N ASP A 47 -16.51 48.72 -13.00
CA ASP A 47 -15.12 49.15 -13.10
C ASP A 47 -15.04 50.68 -13.24
N PRO A 48 -14.08 51.37 -12.58
CA PRO A 48 -13.90 52.82 -12.71
C PRO A 48 -13.78 53.35 -14.14
N LEU A 49 -13.40 52.51 -15.10
CA LEU A 49 -13.28 52.84 -16.52
C LEU A 49 -14.57 52.65 -17.34
N GLY A 50 -15.70 52.30 -16.69
CA GLY A 50 -17.00 52.11 -17.34
C GLY A 50 -17.24 50.69 -17.87
N GLY A 51 -16.62 49.69 -17.23
CA GLY A 51 -16.79 48.26 -17.53
C GLY A 51 -17.42 47.47 -16.39
N TRP A 52 -17.46 46.15 -16.52
CA TRP A 52 -17.89 45.24 -15.46
C TRP A 52 -16.75 44.29 -15.10
N SER A 53 -16.57 44.00 -13.82
CA SER A 53 -15.66 42.97 -13.32
C SER A 53 -16.36 42.10 -12.28
N CYS A 54 -15.78 40.94 -12.00
CA CYS A 54 -16.36 40.04 -11.00
C CYS A 54 -16.07 40.55 -9.58
N ALA A 55 -17.06 40.49 -8.71
CA ALA A 55 -16.94 40.86 -7.31
C ALA A 55 -16.05 39.84 -6.55
N GLU A 56 -15.61 40.19 -5.34
CA GLU A 56 -14.89 39.27 -4.47
C GLU A 56 -15.68 37.98 -4.24
N GLY A 57 -15.01 36.82 -4.35
CA GLY A 57 -15.64 35.50 -4.28
C GLY A 57 -16.26 35.02 -5.59
N TYR A 58 -16.16 35.79 -6.68
CA TYR A 58 -16.63 35.42 -8.01
C TYR A 58 -15.50 35.46 -9.04
N GLY A 59 -15.56 34.55 -9.99
CA GLY A 59 -14.58 34.38 -11.05
C GLY A 59 -15.19 34.32 -12.43
N GLY A 60 -14.34 34.44 -13.44
CA GLY A 60 -14.68 34.32 -14.85
C GLY A 60 -14.35 35.57 -15.67
N LEU A 61 -15.05 35.74 -16.79
CA LEU A 61 -14.93 36.90 -17.66
C LEU A 61 -16.27 37.63 -17.68
N ALA A 62 -16.34 38.75 -16.97
CA ALA A 62 -17.52 39.59 -16.93
C ALA A 62 -17.87 40.05 -18.36
N ALA A 63 -19.03 39.61 -18.84
CA ALA A 63 -19.58 39.98 -20.12
C ALA A 63 -20.96 40.61 -19.91
N TRP A 64 -21.35 41.49 -20.81
CA TRP A 64 -22.66 42.12 -20.78
C TRP A 64 -23.25 42.17 -22.18
N ASN A 65 -24.57 42.09 -22.26
CA ASN A 65 -25.30 42.27 -23.51
C ASN A 65 -26.58 43.08 -23.28
N CYS A 66 -26.99 43.82 -24.30
CA CYS A 66 -28.27 44.51 -24.34
C CYS A 66 -29.34 43.54 -24.87
N THR A 67 -30.41 43.34 -24.10
CA THR A 67 -31.61 42.67 -24.59
C THR A 67 -32.77 43.66 -24.61
N VAL A 68 -33.66 43.58 -25.60
CA VAL A 68 -34.85 44.43 -25.64
C VAL A 68 -36.05 43.61 -25.22
N GLY A 69 -36.69 44.03 -24.13
CA GLY A 69 -37.92 43.41 -23.63
C GLY A 69 -39.14 43.75 -24.51
N PRO A 70 -40.29 43.11 -24.26
CA PRO A 70 -41.53 43.31 -25.04
C PRO A 70 -42.04 44.75 -25.02
N ASP A 71 -41.69 45.54 -24.00
CA ASP A 71 -42.05 46.96 -23.88
C ASP A 71 -41.09 47.91 -24.66
N CYS A 72 -40.27 47.37 -25.56
CA CYS A 72 -39.15 48.06 -26.22
C CYS A 72 -38.16 48.75 -25.23
N ARG A 73 -38.09 48.28 -23.98
CA ARG A 73 -37.08 48.72 -23.01
C ARG A 73 -35.85 47.83 -23.12
N SER A 74 -34.70 48.46 -23.26
CA SER A 74 -33.41 47.75 -23.23
C SER A 74 -33.01 47.45 -21.80
N GLU A 75 -32.63 46.22 -21.53
CA GLU A 75 -32.11 45.74 -20.25
C GLU A 75 -30.70 45.19 -20.45
N THR A 76 -29.78 45.61 -19.57
CA THR A 76 -28.41 45.10 -19.53
C THR A 76 -28.39 43.77 -18.80
N VAL A 77 -27.98 42.71 -19.49
CA VAL A 77 -27.84 41.37 -18.93
C VAL A 77 -26.36 41.07 -18.75
N LEU A 78 -25.93 40.90 -17.50
CA LEU A 78 -24.56 40.50 -17.15
C LEU A 78 -24.44 38.97 -17.13
N ARG A 79 -23.31 38.44 -17.62
CA ARG A 79 -22.97 37.00 -17.67
C ARG A 79 -21.48 36.78 -17.43
N GLY A 80 -21.10 35.56 -17.10
CA GLY A 80 -19.69 35.16 -16.99
C GLY A 80 -18.97 35.43 -15.68
N CYS A 81 -19.64 35.96 -14.64
CA CYS A 81 -19.13 35.92 -13.27
C CYS A 81 -19.91 34.86 -12.49
N GLU A 82 -19.22 33.81 -12.08
CA GLU A 82 -19.76 32.68 -11.33
C GLU A 82 -19.07 32.60 -9.97
N PRO A 83 -19.72 32.07 -8.92
CA PRO A 83 -19.07 31.89 -7.63
C PRO A 83 -17.79 31.07 -7.78
N LEU A 84 -16.72 31.51 -7.14
CA LEU A 84 -15.52 30.71 -7.03
C LEU A 84 -15.82 29.48 -6.16
N VAL A 85 -15.35 28.32 -6.62
CA VAL A 85 -15.56 27.04 -5.94
C VAL A 85 -14.23 26.32 -5.70
N PRO A 86 -14.13 25.53 -4.63
CA PRO A 86 -12.97 24.68 -4.42
C PRO A 86 -12.76 23.74 -5.61
N CYS A 87 -11.52 23.31 -5.81
CA CYS A 87 -11.22 22.23 -6.73
C CYS A 87 -11.82 20.91 -6.23
N ALA A 88 -12.05 19.98 -7.15
CA ALA A 88 -12.54 18.65 -6.86
C ALA A 88 -11.64 17.94 -5.82
N GLU A 89 -12.27 17.23 -4.90
CA GLU A 89 -11.58 16.47 -3.85
C GLU A 89 -10.70 15.37 -4.45
N LEU A 90 -9.51 15.19 -3.87
CA LEU A 90 -8.66 14.04 -4.19
C LEU A 90 -8.98 12.88 -3.23
N PRO A 91 -9.08 11.64 -3.72
CA PRO A 91 -9.27 10.48 -2.84
C PRO A 91 -8.08 10.35 -1.89
N ALA A 92 -8.37 10.19 -0.59
CA ALA A 92 -7.34 10.01 0.44
C ALA A 92 -6.47 8.78 0.18
N ALA A 93 -7.08 7.68 -0.29
CA ALA A 93 -6.44 6.37 -0.45
C ALA A 93 -5.70 6.19 -1.80
N GLY A 94 -5.07 7.25 -2.28
CA GLY A 94 -4.28 7.25 -3.51
C GLY A 94 -5.09 7.56 -4.76
N LEU A 95 -4.39 8.08 -5.76
CA LEU A 95 -4.97 8.41 -7.06
C LEU A 95 -5.26 7.13 -7.86
N PRO A 96 -6.30 7.12 -8.70
CA PRO A 96 -6.61 5.96 -9.54
C PRO A 96 -5.39 5.54 -10.37
N GLY A 97 -4.98 4.27 -10.26
CA GLY A 97 -3.86 3.71 -11.01
C GLY A 97 -2.47 3.91 -10.39
N THR A 98 -2.36 4.51 -9.21
CA THR A 98 -1.04 4.77 -8.59
C THR A 98 -0.64 3.76 -7.53
N ASN A 99 -1.33 2.61 -7.41
CA ASN A 99 -1.05 1.56 -6.42
C ASN A 99 -0.74 2.13 -5.02
N CYS A 100 -1.54 3.12 -4.58
CA CYS A 100 -1.37 3.88 -3.33
C CYS A 100 0.06 4.40 -3.05
N GLN A 101 0.78 4.79 -4.10
CA GLN A 101 2.08 5.47 -4.00
C GLN A 101 2.00 6.91 -3.48
N TYR A 102 0.80 7.50 -3.34
CA TYR A 102 0.61 8.90 -2.99
C TYR A 102 -0.40 9.04 -1.86
N ASP A 103 -0.05 9.85 -0.86
CA ASP A 103 -0.94 10.33 0.18
C ASP A 103 -1.39 11.76 -0.16
N ALA A 104 -2.67 11.91 -0.45
CA ALA A 104 -3.33 13.19 -0.68
C ALA A 104 -4.33 13.53 0.45
N SER A 105 -4.15 12.96 1.65
CA SER A 105 -5.00 13.19 2.82
C SER A 105 -5.18 14.68 3.13
N SER A 106 -4.16 15.50 2.89
CA SER A 106 -4.21 16.96 3.07
C SER A 106 -5.12 17.70 2.07
N CYS A 107 -5.55 17.04 0.99
CA CYS A 107 -6.34 17.60 -0.11
C CYS A 107 -7.81 17.15 -0.12
N THR A 108 -8.22 16.39 0.90
CA THR A 108 -9.54 15.73 0.95
C THR A 108 -10.71 16.67 1.18
N ALA A 109 -10.49 17.83 1.81
CA ALA A 109 -11.54 18.83 2.06
C ALA A 109 -11.82 19.75 0.86
N GLY A 110 -11.18 19.50 -0.29
CA GLY A 110 -11.15 20.42 -1.42
C GLY A 110 -10.17 21.58 -1.19
N ILE A 111 -9.59 22.09 -2.26
CA ILE A 111 -8.65 23.21 -2.20
C ILE A 111 -9.37 24.48 -2.64
N LEU A 112 -9.41 25.50 -1.78
CA LEU A 112 -9.98 26.81 -2.13
C LEU A 112 -9.25 27.41 -3.35
N PRO A 113 -9.90 28.30 -4.13
CA PRO A 113 -9.23 29.02 -5.21
C PRO A 113 -7.95 29.72 -4.72
N ASP A 114 -6.85 29.59 -5.48
CA ASP A 114 -5.49 30.03 -5.12
C ASP A 114 -4.87 29.31 -3.90
N GLY A 115 -5.62 28.37 -3.30
CA GLY A 115 -5.14 27.50 -2.24
C GLY A 115 -4.20 26.42 -2.75
N THR A 116 -3.49 25.82 -1.80
CA THR A 116 -2.57 24.70 -2.06
C THR A 116 -2.72 23.60 -1.02
N CYS A 117 -2.34 22.38 -1.38
CA CYS A 117 -2.20 21.24 -0.47
C CYS A 117 -0.97 20.41 -0.85
N SER A 118 -0.47 19.60 0.10
CA SER A 118 0.73 18.77 -0.09
C SER A 118 0.35 17.33 -0.39
N ILE A 119 0.99 16.76 -1.42
CA ILE A 119 0.88 15.34 -1.75
C ILE A 119 2.23 14.70 -1.42
N GLN A 120 2.19 13.66 -0.60
CA GLN A 120 3.39 13.03 -0.04
C GLN A 120 3.48 11.55 -0.45
N CYS A 121 4.65 10.95 -0.26
CA CYS A 121 4.79 9.50 -0.35
C CYS A 121 4.28 8.88 0.96
N PRO A 122 3.32 7.95 0.93
CA PRO A 122 2.88 7.25 2.13
C PRO A 122 3.93 6.25 2.59
N THR A 123 3.99 5.98 3.88
CA THR A 123 4.79 4.86 4.42
C THR A 123 4.39 3.55 3.71
N PRO A 124 5.37 2.72 3.28
CA PRO A 124 6.80 2.80 3.55
C PRO A 124 7.62 3.51 2.45
N PHE A 125 6.97 4.18 1.49
CA PHE A 125 7.66 4.89 0.43
C PHE A 125 8.27 6.20 0.94
N GLU A 126 9.41 6.58 0.35
CA GLU A 126 10.11 7.83 0.62
C GLU A 126 10.22 8.66 -0.65
N GLY A 127 10.18 9.99 -0.49
CA GLY A 127 10.33 10.93 -1.59
C GLY A 127 9.97 12.34 -1.18
N GLU A 128 10.41 13.32 -1.99
CA GLU A 128 10.07 14.72 -1.76
C GLU A 128 8.59 14.97 -2.05
N PRO A 129 7.85 15.66 -1.16
CA PRO A 129 6.45 15.97 -1.39
C PRO A 129 6.30 16.97 -2.54
N THR A 130 5.16 16.91 -3.23
CA THR A 130 4.79 17.90 -4.25
C THR A 130 3.61 18.74 -3.79
N MET A 131 3.40 19.89 -4.42
CA MET A 131 2.31 20.81 -4.09
C MET A 131 1.27 20.82 -5.20
N ALA A 132 0.02 20.57 -4.82
CA ALA A 132 -1.14 20.77 -5.67
C ALA A 132 -1.76 22.14 -5.38
N HIS A 133 -2.22 22.83 -6.42
CA HIS A 133 -2.86 24.13 -6.32
C HIS A 133 -4.19 24.17 -7.08
N CYS A 134 -5.12 24.97 -6.57
CA CYS A 134 -6.37 25.25 -7.27
C CYS A 134 -6.26 26.58 -8.03
N PRO A 135 -6.64 26.67 -9.32
CA PRO A 135 -6.63 27.93 -10.04
C PRO A 135 -7.44 29.02 -9.32
N ALA A 136 -6.89 30.24 -9.20
CA ALA A 136 -7.53 31.36 -8.53
C ALA A 136 -8.93 31.71 -9.09
N ASN A 137 -9.16 31.41 -10.38
CA ASN A 137 -10.41 31.69 -11.09
C ASN A 137 -11.26 30.42 -11.31
N ASN A 138 -11.21 29.47 -10.38
CA ASN A 138 -11.97 28.22 -10.52
C ASN A 138 -13.45 28.43 -10.20
N THR A 139 -14.31 28.29 -11.21
CA THR A 139 -15.78 28.27 -11.08
C THR A 139 -16.38 26.88 -11.35
N ASP A 140 -15.53 25.89 -11.64
CA ASP A 140 -15.93 24.52 -11.97
C ASP A 140 -15.65 23.57 -10.79
N PRO A 141 -16.69 23.02 -10.14
CA PRO A 141 -16.52 22.15 -8.98
C PRO A 141 -15.95 20.77 -9.34
N ALA A 142 -15.95 20.38 -10.62
CA ALA A 142 -15.37 19.13 -11.09
C ALA A 142 -13.89 19.27 -11.50
N ARG A 143 -13.32 20.49 -11.44
CA ARG A 143 -11.93 20.74 -11.84
C ARG A 143 -10.96 20.14 -10.83
N PRO A 144 -10.10 19.18 -11.21
CA PRO A 144 -9.10 18.65 -10.30
C PRO A 144 -8.01 19.69 -9.98
N PRO A 145 -7.38 19.61 -8.80
CA PRO A 145 -6.17 20.37 -8.51
C PRO A 145 -5.08 20.15 -9.57
N HIS A 146 -4.29 21.19 -9.82
CA HIS A 146 -3.14 21.13 -10.71
C HIS A 146 -1.84 20.98 -9.91
N TRP A 147 -0.94 20.11 -10.36
CA TRP A 147 0.42 20.00 -9.84
C TRP A 147 1.38 19.75 -11.00
N GLU A 148 2.59 20.29 -10.92
CA GLU A 148 3.55 20.25 -12.03
C GLU A 148 4.12 18.86 -12.27
N ALA A 149 4.40 18.12 -11.19
CA ALA A 149 4.90 16.75 -11.24
C ALA A 149 4.41 15.95 -10.02
N PRO A 150 4.09 14.66 -10.18
CA PRO A 150 3.87 13.77 -9.04
C PRO A 150 5.17 13.62 -8.23
N PRO A 151 5.07 13.35 -6.91
CA PRO A 151 6.26 13.13 -6.10
C PRO A 151 6.98 11.86 -6.57
N GLN A 152 8.31 11.86 -6.55
CA GLN A 152 9.11 10.69 -6.94
C GLN A 152 9.25 9.75 -5.75
N CYS A 153 8.26 8.89 -5.56
CA CYS A 153 8.27 7.94 -4.46
C CYS A 153 9.12 6.70 -4.81
N HIS A 154 10.10 6.40 -3.97
CA HIS A 154 10.90 5.18 -4.06
C HIS A 154 10.70 4.31 -2.81
N CYS A 155 10.96 3.02 -2.98
CA CYS A 155 10.95 2.07 -1.86
C CYS A 155 12.33 2.12 -1.18
N PRO A 156 12.48 2.63 0.05
CA PRO A 156 13.75 2.66 0.77
C PRO A 156 14.23 1.24 1.10
N ASP A 157 15.46 1.10 1.59
CA ASP A 157 15.94 -0.18 2.10
C ASP A 157 15.39 -0.44 3.51
N PRO A 158 15.14 -1.72 3.88
CA PRO A 158 14.69 -2.05 5.23
C PRO A 158 15.77 -1.71 6.27
N GLU A 159 15.35 -1.17 7.41
CA GLU A 159 16.25 -0.88 8.53
C GLU A 159 16.89 -2.16 9.10
N VAL A 160 16.13 -3.25 9.13
CA VAL A 160 16.60 -4.57 9.56
C VAL A 160 16.60 -5.51 8.37
N VAL A 161 17.78 -5.99 8.00
CA VAL A 161 17.94 -6.99 6.95
C VAL A 161 17.62 -8.37 7.51
N PRO A 162 16.57 -9.07 7.04
CA PRO A 162 16.28 -10.43 7.47
C PRO A 162 17.38 -11.40 7.08
N ALA A 163 17.46 -12.53 7.79
CA ALA A 163 18.34 -13.62 7.39
C ALA A 163 17.98 -14.10 5.98
N GLY A 164 18.99 -14.46 5.20
CA GLY A 164 18.81 -14.90 3.81
C GLY A 164 18.96 -13.83 2.75
N TYR A 165 19.20 -12.57 3.13
CA TYR A 165 19.39 -11.46 2.19
C TYR A 165 20.75 -10.78 2.39
N ILE A 166 21.36 -10.36 1.29
CA ILE A 166 22.60 -9.56 1.26
C ILE A 166 22.38 -8.39 0.30
N ASP A 167 22.66 -7.18 0.77
CA ASP A 167 22.68 -5.99 -0.07
C ASP A 167 23.99 -5.92 -0.86
N THR A 168 23.89 -5.67 -2.17
CA THR A 168 25.03 -5.55 -3.06
C THR A 168 24.92 -4.26 -3.87
N PRO A 169 26.00 -3.77 -4.50
CA PRO A 169 25.93 -2.61 -5.39
C PRO A 169 24.95 -2.77 -6.57
N TYR A 170 24.50 -3.99 -6.84
CA TYR A 170 23.56 -4.33 -7.91
C TYR A 170 22.15 -4.66 -7.39
N GLY A 171 21.90 -4.45 -6.09
CA GLY A 171 20.64 -4.75 -5.41
C GLY A 171 20.71 -5.97 -4.49
N TRP A 172 19.55 -6.34 -3.96
CA TRP A 172 19.38 -7.45 -3.02
C TRP A 172 19.63 -8.80 -3.71
N THR A 173 20.33 -9.69 -3.03
CA THR A 173 20.59 -11.07 -3.45
C THR A 173 20.38 -12.04 -2.29
N CYS A 174 20.14 -13.33 -2.59
CA CYS A 174 20.04 -14.34 -1.54
C CYS A 174 21.41 -14.62 -0.92
N ALA A 175 21.43 -14.75 0.41
CA ALA A 175 22.63 -15.11 1.17
C ALA A 175 23.08 -16.55 0.86
N ALA A 176 24.32 -16.88 1.25
CA ALA A 176 24.85 -18.23 1.13
C ALA A 176 23.91 -19.25 1.80
N GLY A 177 23.58 -20.33 1.08
CA GLY A 177 22.66 -21.36 1.56
C GLY A 177 21.17 -21.06 1.36
N TYR A 178 20.82 -19.88 0.83
CA TYR A 178 19.44 -19.52 0.46
C TYR A 178 19.27 -19.57 -1.06
N LEU A 179 18.07 -19.92 -1.51
CA LEU A 179 17.69 -19.99 -2.91
C LEU A 179 16.51 -19.06 -3.21
N GLY A 180 16.37 -18.73 -4.49
CA GLY A 180 15.26 -17.94 -5.04
C GLY A 180 15.73 -16.62 -5.67
N GLN A 181 14.83 -15.64 -5.72
CA GLN A 181 15.08 -14.32 -6.29
C GLN A 181 14.71 -13.26 -5.25
N ALA A 182 15.72 -12.63 -4.67
CA ALA A 182 15.51 -11.54 -3.73
C ALA A 182 14.73 -10.40 -4.39
N ALA A 183 13.65 -9.98 -3.76
CA ALA A 183 12.86 -8.84 -4.15
C ALA A 183 12.62 -7.92 -2.95
N LYS A 184 12.76 -6.63 -3.17
CA LYS A 184 12.37 -5.59 -2.21
C LYS A 184 11.00 -5.05 -2.59
N VAL A 185 10.05 -5.16 -1.68
CA VAL A 185 8.65 -4.83 -1.94
C VAL A 185 8.15 -3.85 -0.88
N CYS A 186 7.56 -2.76 -1.35
CA CYS A 186 6.79 -1.83 -0.54
C CYS A 186 5.31 -2.04 -0.87
N ARG A 187 4.47 -2.33 0.14
CA ARG A 187 3.02 -2.43 -0.03
C ARG A 187 2.33 -1.29 0.72
N CYS A 188 1.14 -0.92 0.26
CA CYS A 188 0.36 0.11 0.92
C CYS A 188 -0.05 -0.33 2.33
N GLY A 189 0.22 0.52 3.32
CA GLY A 189 -0.14 0.26 4.71
C GLY A 189 0.86 -0.61 5.47
N ASP A 190 1.96 -1.02 4.84
CA ASP A 190 3.09 -1.59 5.55
C ASP A 190 3.88 -0.47 6.24
N ASP A 191 4.37 -0.72 7.46
CA ASP A 191 5.18 0.26 8.19
C ASP A 191 6.62 0.37 7.64
N ALA A 192 7.08 -0.64 6.90
CA ALA A 192 8.44 -0.75 6.36
C ALA A 192 8.50 -1.59 5.07
N PRO A 193 9.53 -1.42 4.21
CA PRO A 193 9.76 -2.31 3.08
C PRO A 193 10.05 -3.75 3.56
N VAL A 194 9.61 -4.73 2.77
CA VAL A 194 9.80 -6.16 3.06
C VAL A 194 10.69 -6.79 1.99
N LEU A 195 11.62 -7.64 2.41
CA LEU A 195 12.38 -8.50 1.49
C LEU A 195 11.70 -9.86 1.37
N GLU A 196 11.53 -10.33 0.15
CA GLU A 196 10.92 -11.62 -0.16
C GLU A 196 11.67 -12.38 -1.25
N GLY A 197 11.35 -13.66 -1.39
CA GLY A 197 11.85 -14.52 -2.46
C GLY A 197 13.17 -15.24 -2.19
N CYS A 198 13.79 -15.07 -1.02
CA CYS A 198 14.90 -15.94 -0.56
C CYS A 198 14.43 -16.83 0.58
N ALA A 199 14.60 -18.14 0.42
CA ALA A 199 14.29 -19.13 1.44
C ALA A 199 15.35 -20.24 1.48
N PRO A 200 15.59 -20.87 2.65
CA PRO A 200 16.49 -22.00 2.74
C PRO A 200 15.80 -23.25 2.18
N PRO A 201 16.44 -24.01 1.26
CA PRO A 201 15.91 -25.29 0.82
C PRO A 201 15.99 -26.33 1.94
N VAL A 202 14.88 -26.99 2.23
CA VAL A 202 14.80 -28.04 3.27
C VAL A 202 14.33 -29.35 2.66
N PRO A 203 14.92 -30.52 2.97
CA PRO A 203 14.38 -31.80 2.52
C PRO A 203 12.92 -31.97 2.92
N CYS A 204 12.06 -32.35 1.97
CA CYS A 204 10.61 -32.38 2.17
C CYS A 204 10.12 -33.46 3.16
N GLY A 205 10.99 -34.42 3.51
CA GLY A 205 10.73 -35.45 4.50
C GLY A 205 11.82 -36.52 4.50
N ALA A 206 11.80 -37.41 5.48
CA ALA A 206 12.72 -38.55 5.59
C ALA A 206 12.02 -39.74 6.24
N GLU A 207 12.53 -40.93 5.94
CA GLU A 207 12.20 -42.12 6.69
C GLU A 207 12.93 -42.11 8.05
N GLY A 208 12.39 -42.82 9.04
CA GLY A 208 13.05 -42.95 10.33
C GLY A 208 14.38 -43.70 10.17
N PHE A 209 15.44 -43.20 10.81
CA PHE A 209 16.71 -43.91 10.83
C PHE A 209 16.66 -45.05 11.85
N LYS A 210 17.04 -46.26 11.43
CA LYS A 210 17.15 -47.42 12.29
C LYS A 210 18.59 -47.87 12.33
N ASP A 211 19.19 -47.88 13.51
CA ASP A 211 20.51 -48.45 13.70
C ASP A 211 20.48 -49.97 13.47
N THR A 212 21.54 -50.46 12.84
CA THR A 212 21.77 -51.88 12.52
C THR A 212 23.08 -52.37 13.10
N ASP A 213 23.89 -51.48 13.68
CA ASP A 213 25.02 -51.83 14.50
C ASP A 213 24.57 -52.12 15.93
N ALA A 214 25.25 -53.05 16.59
CA ALA A 214 24.97 -53.40 17.99
C ALA A 214 26.05 -52.86 18.93
N ARG A 215 27.09 -52.20 18.40
CA ARG A 215 28.18 -51.63 19.18
C ARG A 215 27.73 -50.31 19.78
N GLU A 216 27.83 -50.20 21.10
CA GLU A 216 27.55 -48.96 21.83
C GLU A 216 28.34 -47.76 21.26
N GLY A 217 27.64 -46.66 20.98
CA GLY A 217 28.25 -45.42 20.50
C GLY A 217 28.70 -45.44 19.04
N VAL A 218 28.31 -46.45 18.25
CA VAL A 218 28.58 -46.54 16.81
C VAL A 218 27.28 -46.87 16.10
N ILE A 219 26.91 -46.07 15.11
CA ILE A 219 25.73 -46.33 14.28
C ILE A 219 26.12 -46.87 12.90
N ALA A 220 25.28 -47.75 12.38
CA ALA A 220 25.28 -48.16 10.99
C ALA A 220 23.85 -48.33 10.48
N GLY A 221 23.56 -47.90 9.26
CA GLY A 221 22.22 -48.02 8.72
C GLY A 221 22.02 -47.18 7.48
N ARG A 222 20.81 -47.26 6.93
CA ARG A 222 20.40 -46.51 5.76
C ARG A 222 19.50 -45.35 6.18
N LEU A 223 19.84 -44.14 5.72
CA LEU A 223 19.00 -42.96 5.84
C LEU A 223 18.42 -42.64 4.46
N ASP A 224 17.11 -42.71 4.31
CA ASP A 224 16.39 -42.30 3.09
C ASP A 224 15.64 -40.98 3.33
N PHE A 225 15.75 -40.04 2.40
CA PHE A 225 15.11 -38.72 2.47
C PHE A 225 14.64 -38.20 1.11
N GLY A 226 13.78 -37.19 1.16
CA GLY A 226 13.16 -36.57 0.00
C GLY A 226 13.93 -35.37 -0.55
N PRO A 227 13.57 -34.92 -1.76
CA PRO A 227 14.17 -33.73 -2.37
C PRO A 227 13.94 -32.46 -1.54
N ALA A 228 14.73 -31.44 -1.80
CA ALA A 228 14.56 -30.11 -1.25
C ALA A 228 13.20 -29.49 -1.64
N GLN A 229 12.62 -28.72 -0.73
CA GLN A 229 11.48 -27.86 -0.97
C GLN A 229 11.86 -26.41 -0.68
N LEU A 230 11.27 -25.50 -1.46
CA LEU A 230 11.37 -24.05 -1.32
C LEU A 230 9.94 -23.50 -1.27
N ASP A 231 9.56 -22.84 -0.17
CA ASP A 231 8.21 -22.31 0.05
C ASP A 231 7.07 -23.32 -0.20
N GLY A 232 7.28 -24.57 0.22
CA GLY A 232 6.31 -25.66 0.07
C GLY A 232 6.24 -26.29 -1.32
N LEU A 233 7.06 -25.82 -2.28
CA LEU A 233 7.20 -26.43 -3.59
C LEU A 233 8.45 -27.30 -3.64
N VAL A 234 8.30 -28.55 -4.07
CA VAL A 234 9.43 -29.46 -4.27
C VAL A 234 10.22 -29.00 -5.50
N THR A 235 11.43 -28.51 -5.30
CA THR A 235 12.32 -28.04 -6.36
C THR A 235 13.76 -28.19 -5.94
N GLU A 236 14.58 -28.71 -6.85
CA GLU A 236 16.03 -28.86 -6.65
C GLU A 236 16.81 -27.82 -7.47
N ALA A 237 16.12 -26.83 -8.06
CA ALA A 237 16.75 -25.75 -8.79
C ALA A 237 17.70 -24.97 -7.87
N GLY A 238 19.01 -25.08 -8.10
CA GLY A 238 20.06 -24.44 -7.29
C GLY A 238 20.61 -25.30 -6.14
N THR A 239 20.02 -26.47 -5.88
CA THR A 239 20.57 -27.47 -4.94
C THR A 239 21.56 -28.36 -5.68
N THR A 240 22.76 -28.52 -5.15
CA THR A 240 23.85 -29.32 -5.72
C THR A 240 24.05 -30.65 -5.01
N GLY A 241 23.61 -30.75 -3.74
CA GLY A 241 23.74 -31.95 -2.93
C GLY A 241 23.05 -31.82 -1.59
N TYR A 242 23.35 -32.77 -0.71
CA TYR A 242 22.94 -32.79 0.69
C TYR A 242 24.14 -33.23 1.54
N GLU A 243 24.27 -32.65 2.71
CA GLU A 243 25.24 -33.06 3.72
C GLU A 243 24.48 -33.55 4.95
N VAL A 244 24.90 -34.71 5.45
CA VAL A 244 24.31 -35.33 6.64
C VAL A 244 25.28 -35.13 7.79
N PHE A 245 24.78 -34.54 8.87
CA PHE A 245 25.54 -34.28 10.08
C PHE A 245 24.94 -35.04 11.26
N LEU A 246 25.74 -35.23 12.31
CA LEU A 246 25.22 -35.55 13.63
C LEU A 246 24.85 -34.22 14.33
N ALA A 247 23.74 -34.21 15.06
CA ALA A 247 23.26 -33.02 15.75
C ALA A 247 22.73 -33.35 17.16
N ASP A 248 22.80 -32.37 18.05
CA ASP A 248 22.19 -32.43 19.38
C ASP A 248 20.67 -32.21 19.36
N HIS A 249 20.01 -32.26 20.53
CA HIS A 249 18.56 -31.99 20.64
C HIS A 249 18.13 -30.58 20.22
N CYS A 250 19.06 -29.62 20.12
CA CYS A 250 18.79 -28.27 19.64
C CYS A 250 18.97 -28.15 18.11
N GLY A 251 19.37 -29.23 17.42
CA GLY A 251 19.71 -29.20 16.00
C GLY A 251 21.07 -28.57 15.70
N LYS A 252 21.96 -28.44 16.71
CA LYS A 252 23.30 -27.92 16.50
C LYS A 252 24.20 -29.03 15.94
N VAL A 253 24.86 -28.75 14.82
CA VAL A 253 25.81 -29.66 14.17
C VAL A 253 26.98 -30.00 15.10
N LEU A 254 27.31 -31.30 15.15
CA LEU A 254 28.38 -31.89 15.95
C LEU A 254 29.47 -32.47 15.04
N GLY A 255 30.42 -31.62 14.63
CA GLY A 255 31.58 -32.03 13.85
C GLY A 255 31.40 -31.93 12.34
N GLU A 256 32.17 -32.73 11.60
CA GLU A 256 32.18 -32.79 10.13
C GLU A 256 31.00 -33.61 9.59
N PRO A 257 30.60 -33.43 8.31
CA PRO A 257 29.53 -34.23 7.73
C PRO A 257 29.92 -35.71 7.72
N VAL A 258 28.99 -36.57 8.17
CA VAL A 258 29.15 -38.02 8.16
C VAL A 258 28.89 -38.61 6.77
N ALA A 259 28.19 -37.87 5.93
CA ALA A 259 27.88 -38.26 4.56
C ALA A 259 27.60 -37.05 3.67
N VAL A 260 27.87 -37.20 2.37
CA VAL A 260 27.54 -36.23 1.32
C VAL A 260 26.84 -36.96 0.18
N VAL A 261 25.69 -36.43 -0.26
CA VAL A 261 24.85 -37.00 -1.31
C VAL A 261 24.70 -35.98 -2.43
N ALA A 262 25.21 -36.27 -3.62
CA ALA A 262 25.02 -35.39 -4.78
C ALA A 262 23.58 -35.47 -5.30
N VAL A 263 23.01 -34.33 -5.72
CA VAL A 263 21.73 -34.31 -6.44
C VAL A 263 21.91 -35.04 -7.77
N GLY A 264 21.07 -36.03 -8.03
CA GLY A 264 21.07 -36.80 -9.27
C GLY A 264 20.15 -36.17 -10.32
N ALA A 265 20.26 -36.61 -11.58
CA ALA A 265 19.26 -36.32 -12.60
C ALA A 265 17.99 -37.13 -12.35
N LEU A 266 17.29 -36.81 -11.27
CA LEU A 266 16.00 -37.41 -10.92
C LEU A 266 14.91 -36.65 -11.69
N GLU A 267 14.32 -37.31 -12.70
CA GLU A 267 13.08 -36.83 -13.31
C GLU A 267 11.92 -37.09 -12.33
N LEU A 268 11.79 -36.21 -11.34
CA LEU A 268 10.67 -36.23 -10.41
C LEU A 268 9.54 -35.38 -10.95
N PRO A 269 8.27 -35.85 -10.89
CA PRO A 269 7.12 -34.98 -11.09
C PRO A 269 7.21 -33.85 -10.07
N SER A 270 7.18 -32.60 -10.54
CA SER A 270 7.55 -31.35 -9.85
C SER A 270 6.76 -30.98 -8.58
N HIS A 271 5.91 -31.86 -8.04
CA HIS A 271 4.95 -31.52 -6.98
C HIS A 271 4.81 -32.56 -5.88
N CYS A 272 5.46 -33.73 -5.95
CA CYS A 272 5.28 -34.79 -4.96
C CYS A 272 6.53 -35.00 -4.11
N CYS A 273 6.41 -34.83 -2.80
CA CYS A 273 7.46 -35.25 -1.88
C CYS A 273 7.58 -36.78 -1.85
N ARG A 274 8.69 -37.31 -2.36
CA ARG A 274 9.05 -38.73 -2.24
C ARG A 274 10.16 -38.86 -1.22
N VAL A 275 9.82 -39.30 -0.01
CA VAL A 275 10.75 -39.39 1.14
C VAL A 275 11.90 -40.39 0.99
N ALA A 276 11.94 -41.16 -0.09
CA ALA A 276 13.04 -42.06 -0.44
C ALA A 276 13.56 -41.77 -1.86
N ALA A 277 13.66 -40.50 -2.22
CA ALA A 277 14.27 -40.07 -3.48
C ALA A 277 15.80 -40.15 -3.41
N TYR A 278 16.34 -39.83 -2.24
CA TYR A 278 17.75 -39.89 -1.90
C TYR A 278 17.97 -40.86 -0.76
N GLY A 279 19.16 -41.42 -0.68
CA GLY A 279 19.54 -42.21 0.47
C GLY A 279 21.03 -42.43 0.59
N VAL A 280 21.50 -42.61 1.81
CA VAL A 280 22.90 -42.83 2.14
C VAL A 280 23.07 -43.95 3.16
N GLU A 281 24.10 -44.75 2.95
CA GLU A 281 24.52 -45.82 3.87
C GLU A 281 25.57 -45.27 4.82
N LEU A 282 25.24 -45.21 6.11
CA LEU A 282 26.18 -44.89 7.18
C LEU A 282 26.84 -46.17 7.66
N ARG A 283 28.18 -46.16 7.75
CA ARG A 283 28.97 -47.31 8.21
C ARG A 283 29.98 -46.86 9.24
N ASP A 284 30.11 -47.63 10.32
CA ASP A 284 31.12 -47.41 11.36
C ASP A 284 31.14 -45.94 11.88
N THR A 285 29.97 -45.31 11.97
CA THR A 285 29.89 -43.87 12.32
C THR A 285 29.87 -43.71 13.83
N VAL A 286 30.92 -43.11 14.39
CA VAL A 286 31.05 -42.90 15.84
C VAL A 286 30.15 -41.76 16.29
N LEU A 287 29.31 -42.00 17.30
CA LEU A 287 28.46 -40.97 17.90
C LEU A 287 29.27 -40.12 18.90
N PRO A 288 29.40 -38.81 18.69
CA PRO A 288 29.94 -37.92 19.71
C PRO A 288 28.93 -37.79 20.87
N GLN A 289 29.44 -37.40 22.04
CA GLN A 289 28.58 -37.18 23.21
C GLN A 289 27.51 -36.11 22.92
N GLY A 290 26.25 -36.46 23.18
CA GLY A 290 25.10 -35.58 22.96
C GLY A 290 24.53 -35.60 21.54
N ALA A 291 25.00 -36.50 20.66
CA ALA A 291 24.33 -36.75 19.38
C ALA A 291 22.98 -37.44 19.61
N GLU A 292 21.91 -36.80 19.16
CA GLU A 292 20.53 -37.28 19.33
C GLU A 292 19.79 -37.39 17.98
N SER A 293 20.30 -36.75 16.92
CA SER A 293 19.69 -36.78 15.59
C SER A 293 20.73 -36.75 14.46
N LEU A 294 20.29 -37.18 13.29
CA LEU A 294 20.92 -36.89 11.99
C LEU A 294 20.27 -35.65 11.41
N LEU A 295 21.06 -34.65 11.02
CA LEU A 295 20.59 -33.43 10.38
C LEU A 295 20.97 -33.43 8.91
N VAL A 296 19.97 -33.40 8.02
CA VAL A 296 20.16 -33.34 6.57
C VAL A 296 20.03 -31.89 6.12
N LEU A 297 21.15 -31.28 5.72
CA LEU A 297 21.21 -29.92 5.18
C LEU A 297 21.38 -29.96 3.66
N ALA A 298 20.62 -29.13 2.95
CA ALA A 298 20.80 -29.00 1.50
C ALA A 298 22.06 -28.19 1.18
N LEU A 299 22.87 -28.66 0.23
CA LEU A 299 23.99 -27.93 -0.33
C LEU A 299 23.51 -27.18 -1.57
N THR A 300 23.71 -25.87 -1.59
CA THR A 300 23.36 -25.01 -2.72
C THR A 300 24.61 -24.61 -3.49
N SER A 301 24.43 -23.98 -4.65
CA SER A 301 25.54 -23.36 -5.38
C SER A 301 26.23 -22.22 -4.61
N SER A 302 25.58 -21.65 -3.59
CA SER A 302 26.09 -20.52 -2.81
C SER A 302 26.57 -20.91 -1.40
N GLY A 303 26.32 -22.14 -0.93
CA GLY A 303 26.70 -22.62 0.39
C GLY A 303 25.74 -23.67 0.98
N ILE A 304 25.98 -24.10 2.20
CA ILE A 304 25.12 -25.03 2.94
C ILE A 304 23.90 -24.26 3.48
N ALA A 305 22.71 -24.83 3.32
CA ALA A 305 21.48 -24.25 3.85
C ALA A 305 21.53 -24.18 5.38
N PRO A 306 21.10 -23.07 5.99
CA PRO A 306 21.13 -22.90 7.46
C PRO A 306 20.03 -23.69 8.18
N GLU A 307 19.05 -24.19 7.43
CA GLU A 307 17.95 -25.01 7.93
C GLU A 307 17.93 -26.35 7.19
N GLY A 308 17.42 -27.38 7.85
CA GLY A 308 17.31 -28.70 7.25
C GLY A 308 16.41 -29.63 8.04
N LEU A 309 16.52 -30.92 7.74
CA LEU A 309 15.64 -31.94 8.28
C LEU A 309 16.34 -32.77 9.33
N ALA A 310 15.82 -32.74 10.57
CA ALA A 310 16.31 -33.57 11.65
C ALA A 310 15.59 -34.93 11.67
N VAL A 311 16.36 -36.01 11.79
CA VAL A 311 15.90 -37.39 11.89
C VAL A 311 16.43 -37.98 13.19
N ALA A 312 15.54 -38.30 14.11
CA ALA A 312 15.92 -38.83 15.42
C ALA A 312 16.72 -40.14 15.28
N LEU A 313 17.77 -40.27 16.08
CA LEU A 313 18.52 -41.52 16.20
C LEU A 313 17.77 -42.50 17.10
N GLN A 314 17.73 -43.77 16.69
CA GLN A 314 17.28 -44.88 17.53
C GLN A 314 18.42 -45.91 17.57
N ASP A 315 19.17 -45.91 18.66
CA ASP A 315 20.24 -46.88 18.91
C ASP A 315 19.63 -48.20 19.41
N VAL A 316 20.03 -49.32 18.80
CA VAL A 316 19.55 -50.67 19.16
C VAL A 316 20.21 -51.19 20.44
N ALA A 317 21.35 -50.64 20.85
CA ALA A 317 22.06 -51.04 22.06
C ALA A 317 21.30 -50.69 23.36
N GLU A 318 20.39 -49.70 23.33
CA GLU A 318 19.55 -49.32 24.47
C GLU A 318 18.30 -50.22 24.63
N GLY A 319 18.51 -51.53 24.70
CA GLY A 319 17.60 -52.47 25.38
C GLY A 319 16.30 -52.85 24.66
N GLU A 320 16.08 -54.16 24.56
CA GLU A 320 14.86 -54.81 24.05
C GLU A 320 13.54 -54.42 24.79
N ASP A 321 13.60 -53.59 25.83
CA ASP A 321 12.42 -53.06 26.54
C ASP A 321 11.76 -51.84 25.85
N ALA A 322 12.38 -51.27 24.79
CA ALA A 322 11.79 -50.17 24.00
C ALA A 322 10.62 -50.60 23.09
N ALA A 323 10.34 -51.91 22.95
CA ALA A 323 9.26 -52.46 22.12
C ALA A 323 7.83 -52.07 22.58
N ARG A 324 7.67 -51.20 23.59
CA ARG A 324 6.38 -50.68 24.07
C ARG A 324 6.04 -49.26 23.61
N MET A 325 6.95 -48.52 22.97
CA MET A 325 6.57 -47.27 22.32
C MET A 325 6.30 -47.55 20.84
N GLY A 326 5.01 -47.59 20.48
CA GLY A 326 4.60 -47.69 19.08
C GLY A 326 5.20 -46.54 18.25
N PRO A 327 5.24 -46.69 16.91
CA PRO A 327 5.83 -45.70 16.03
C PRO A 327 5.12 -44.36 16.20
N VAL A 328 5.77 -43.41 16.88
CA VAL A 328 5.36 -42.00 16.83
C VAL A 328 6.07 -41.43 15.62
N ALA A 329 5.36 -41.37 14.50
CA ALA A 329 5.73 -40.47 13.42
C ALA A 329 5.59 -39.05 13.98
N VAL A 330 6.65 -38.52 14.58
CA VAL A 330 6.82 -37.08 14.71
C VAL A 330 7.16 -36.63 13.30
N GLY A 331 6.14 -36.54 12.45
CA GLY A 331 6.19 -35.66 11.30
C GLY A 331 6.59 -34.33 11.89
N VAL A 332 7.84 -33.93 11.61
CA VAL A 332 8.39 -32.70 12.11
C VAL A 332 7.37 -31.65 11.71
N ASN A 333 6.66 -31.08 12.68
CA ASN A 333 6.12 -29.76 12.49
C ASN A 333 7.36 -28.96 12.19
N SER A 334 7.61 -28.72 10.90
CA SER A 334 8.12 -27.44 10.49
C SER A 334 7.21 -26.45 11.18
N HIS A 335 7.62 -26.03 12.38
CA HIS A 335 7.31 -24.69 12.82
C HIS A 335 7.91 -23.85 11.70
N ALA A 336 7.09 -23.60 10.67
CA ALA A 336 6.96 -22.27 10.14
C ALA A 336 6.95 -21.40 11.40
N ARG A 337 8.13 -20.89 11.76
CA ARG A 337 8.20 -19.62 12.45
C ARG A 337 7.51 -18.70 11.46
N GLY A 338 6.19 -18.61 11.59
CA GLY A 338 5.45 -17.51 11.03
C GLY A 338 6.27 -16.30 11.42
N SER A 339 6.62 -15.49 10.42
CA SER A 339 7.12 -14.14 10.64
C SER A 339 6.48 -13.61 11.91
N PRO A 340 7.25 -13.05 12.87
CA PRO A 340 6.64 -12.48 14.06
C PRO A 340 5.54 -11.54 13.57
N GLY A 341 4.29 -11.98 13.72
CA GLY A 341 3.15 -11.10 13.57
C GLY A 341 3.44 -9.99 14.55
N VAL A 342 3.59 -8.78 14.00
CA VAL A 342 3.76 -7.52 14.69
C VAL A 342 3.21 -7.63 16.12
N PRO A 343 4.04 -7.52 17.16
CA PRO A 343 3.51 -7.58 18.52
C PRO A 343 2.46 -6.49 18.62
N ALA A 344 1.31 -6.84 19.18
CA ALA A 344 0.26 -5.91 19.52
C ALA A 344 0.82 -4.80 20.45
N LEU A 345 1.36 -3.76 19.83
CA LEU A 345 1.80 -2.50 20.46
C LEU A 345 0.60 -1.59 20.78
N ALA A 346 -0.60 -2.16 20.93
CA ALA A 346 -1.82 -1.46 21.32
C ALA A 346 -2.11 -1.52 22.83
N ALA A 347 -1.31 -2.23 23.65
CA ALA A 347 -1.57 -2.37 25.08
C ALA A 347 -0.70 -1.53 26.02
N LEU A 348 0.33 -0.81 25.53
CA LEU A 348 1.17 0.06 26.37
C LEU A 348 0.98 1.56 26.17
N ALA A 349 0.27 2.01 25.13
CA ALA A 349 -0.07 3.42 24.93
C ALA A 349 -1.20 3.92 25.86
N VAL A 350 -1.94 3.02 26.52
CA VAL A 350 -3.03 3.39 27.45
C VAL A 350 -2.50 3.78 28.84
N PHE A 351 -1.32 3.31 29.26
CA PHE A 351 -0.78 3.66 30.58
C PHE A 351 -0.09 5.03 30.62
N VAL A 352 0.55 5.47 29.54
CA VAL A 352 1.19 6.80 29.49
C VAL A 352 0.14 7.92 29.30
N ALA A 353 -0.96 7.65 28.60
CA ALA A 353 -2.07 8.61 28.48
C ALA A 353 -2.89 8.78 29.78
N LEU A 354 -2.86 7.81 30.70
CA LEU A 354 -3.55 7.89 31.99
C LEU A 354 -2.75 8.69 33.06
N GLU A 355 -1.42 8.78 32.95
CA GLU A 355 -0.60 9.62 33.85
C GLU A 355 -0.67 11.11 33.49
N GLU A 356 -0.74 11.46 32.21
CA GLU A 356 -0.93 12.86 31.76
C GLU A 356 -2.33 13.41 32.13
N LEU A 357 -3.37 12.57 32.07
CA LEU A 357 -4.73 12.94 32.50
C LEU A 357 -4.84 13.11 34.03
N ALA A 358 -4.03 12.41 34.83
CA ALA A 358 -3.99 12.59 36.28
C ALA A 358 -3.30 13.91 36.69
N SER A 359 -2.24 14.32 35.98
CA SER A 359 -1.59 15.62 36.19
C SER A 359 -2.46 16.81 35.75
N ALA A 360 -3.25 16.67 34.69
CA ALA A 360 -4.18 17.72 34.25
C ALA A 360 -5.36 17.93 35.22
N MET A 361 -5.85 16.88 35.89
CA MET A 361 -6.93 17.01 36.89
C MET A 361 -6.46 17.56 38.25
N ALA A 362 -5.18 17.45 38.58
CA ALA A 362 -4.62 18.06 39.79
C ALA A 362 -4.49 19.60 39.67
N ALA A 363 -4.27 20.13 38.46
CA ALA A 363 -4.20 21.56 38.21
C ALA A 363 -5.57 22.27 38.22
N ALA A 364 -6.65 21.55 37.92
CA ALA A 364 -8.01 22.12 37.89
C ALA A 364 -8.67 22.29 39.27
N ARG A 365 -8.12 21.70 40.35
CA ARG A 365 -8.64 21.83 41.72
C ARG A 365 -8.03 22.99 42.53
N GLY A 366 -7.10 23.75 41.96
CA GLY A 366 -6.42 24.86 42.65
C GLY A 366 -7.10 26.24 42.56
N SER A 367 -8.16 26.40 41.77
CA SER A 367 -8.72 27.73 41.44
C SER A 367 -10.17 27.92 41.90
N ALA A 368 -10.47 27.59 43.15
CA ALA A 368 -11.76 27.88 43.78
C ALA A 368 -11.62 28.11 45.30
N ALA A 369 -10.75 29.05 45.69
CA ALA A 369 -10.73 29.56 47.06
C ALA A 369 -10.28 31.03 47.04
N GLY A 370 -11.25 31.94 46.99
CA GLY A 370 -10.97 33.36 47.19
C GLY A 370 -12.05 34.26 46.63
N LEU A 371 -13.16 34.41 47.37
CA LEU A 371 -13.98 35.62 47.39
C LEU A 371 -15.00 35.50 48.53
N VAL A 372 -14.55 35.83 49.75
CA VAL A 372 -15.42 36.23 50.87
C VAL A 372 -14.80 37.46 51.52
N GLY A 373 -15.59 38.53 51.59
CA GLY A 373 -15.28 39.83 52.21
C GLY A 373 -15.54 40.96 51.20
N GLY A 374 -16.49 41.87 51.36
CA GLY A 374 -17.29 42.27 52.52
C GLY A 374 -17.28 43.80 52.60
N CYS A 375 -18.33 44.44 52.06
CA CYS A 375 -18.98 45.71 52.43
C CYS A 375 -20.09 45.95 51.41
#